data_AF-A0A2W0HCI0-F1
#
_entry.id   AF-A0A2W0HCI0-F1
#
_cell.length_a   1.000
_cell.length_b   1.000
_cell.length_c   1.000
_cell.angle_alpha   90.00
_cell.angle_beta   90.00
_cell.angle_gamma   90.00
#
_symmetry.space_group_name_H-M   'P 1'
#
loop_
_entity.id
_entity.type
_entity.pdbx_description
1 polymer ?
#
loop_
_entity_poly.entity_id
_entity_poly.type
_entity_poly.pdbx_seq_one_letter_code
_entity_poly.pdbx_strand_id
1 'polypeptide(L)'
;MFHKSLWMQNYKQSKLFVWIIFMILFIHLPLYTMMTLSNWRAREAQPYQYYVSEIHVFNIFSGGFLSILMTGAAVVLAALLVGLERNTRRNDFTFSLPIRRRDMFLAKWLLGAGVIFTFHLLNFLPAFFMFQSSEFSHLLTEYSWLTLYLSPVLSFILVYTFALFIGTIAGEMISQVVLTVIFGLFPIGAWFLFLGFFQSHGGRFIYPLDYNVEQVLTYMSVLTFPFDHMGTGSDVYPFFLIGLGIILFLAAGTLLYERTKVEHNGEFLIFKQLTPVFLIGIVICFSLLGGTIIASLFMGAAPGRIGAFWFGYLVFGFFSYLIAKRLLSMNLTVKNR
;
A
#
# COMPACT_ATOMS: atom_id res chain seq x y z
N MET A 1 -16.07 -21.96 -9.28
CA MET A 1 -15.62 -20.61 -8.83
C MET A 1 -16.45 -20.07 -7.67
N PHE A 2 -17.79 -20.11 -7.70
CA PHE A 2 -18.60 -19.67 -6.54
C PHE A 2 -18.99 -20.85 -5.63
N HIS A 3 -18.12 -21.20 -4.67
CA HIS A 3 -18.48 -22.14 -3.61
C HIS A 3 -19.05 -21.36 -2.43
N LYS A 4 -20.36 -21.46 -2.21
CA LYS A 4 -21.06 -20.76 -1.10
C LYS A 4 -20.39 -20.98 0.26
N SER A 5 -19.86 -22.18 0.49
CA SER A 5 -19.12 -22.54 1.71
C SER A 5 -17.85 -21.69 1.91
N LEU A 6 -17.02 -21.54 0.87
CA LEU A 6 -15.80 -20.72 0.92
C LEU A 6 -16.12 -19.24 1.17
N TRP A 7 -17.13 -18.71 0.49
CA TRP A 7 -17.57 -17.33 0.68
C TRP A 7 -18.04 -17.08 2.11
N MET A 8 -18.86 -17.98 2.65
CA MET A 8 -19.35 -17.87 4.02
C MET A 8 -18.21 -17.98 5.04
N GLN A 9 -17.21 -18.83 4.78
CA GLN A 9 -16.03 -18.97 5.62
C GLN A 9 -15.20 -17.67 5.64
N ASN A 10 -14.81 -17.16 4.47
CA ASN A 10 -14.02 -15.94 4.32
C ASN A 10 -14.75 -14.73 4.94
N TYR A 11 -16.06 -14.62 4.71
CA TYR A 11 -16.88 -13.58 5.33
C TYR A 11 -16.92 -13.73 6.85
N LYS A 12 -17.22 -14.91 7.39
CA LYS A 12 -17.26 -15.12 8.86
C LYS A 12 -15.93 -14.78 9.54
N GLN A 13 -14.81 -15.00 8.87
CA GLN A 13 -13.48 -14.66 9.36
C GLN A 13 -13.22 -13.15 9.40
N SER A 14 -13.65 -12.43 8.37
CA SER A 14 -13.40 -11.00 8.21
C SER A 14 -14.55 -10.11 8.70
N LYS A 15 -15.73 -10.67 9.04
CA LYS A 15 -16.98 -9.92 9.26
C LYS A 15 -16.83 -8.75 10.24
N LEU A 16 -16.21 -8.98 11.39
CA LEU A 16 -16.13 -7.95 12.44
C LEU A 16 -15.34 -6.75 11.93
N PHE A 17 -14.21 -7.03 11.29
CA PHE A 17 -13.35 -6.00 10.73
C PHE A 17 -14.02 -5.27 9.56
N VAL A 18 -14.69 -6.01 8.67
CA VAL A 18 -15.48 -5.44 7.57
C VAL A 18 -16.53 -4.46 8.11
N TRP A 19 -17.27 -4.83 9.16
CA TRP A 19 -18.27 -3.94 9.76
C TRP A 19 -17.68 -2.76 10.54
N ILE A 20 -16.53 -2.93 11.20
CA ILE A 20 -15.83 -1.82 11.87
C ILE A 20 -15.36 -0.80 10.84
N ILE A 21 -14.69 -1.25 9.76
CA ILE A 21 -14.28 -0.35 8.68
C ILE A 21 -15.50 0.33 8.07
N PHE A 22 -16.55 -0.43 7.79
CA PHE A 22 -17.78 0.13 7.24
C PHE A 22 -18.29 1.28 8.11
N MET A 23 -18.42 1.07 9.41
CA MET A 23 -18.93 2.11 10.32
C MET A 23 -18.04 3.35 10.39
N ILE A 24 -16.72 3.16 10.46
CA ILE A 24 -15.76 4.27 10.50
C ILE A 24 -15.80 5.05 9.19
N LEU A 25 -15.92 4.35 8.07
CA LEU A 25 -15.82 4.96 6.76
C LEU A 25 -17.13 5.47 6.21
N PHE A 26 -18.29 4.92 6.59
CA PHE A 26 -19.59 5.17 5.93
C PHE A 26 -19.95 6.65 5.76
N ILE A 27 -19.49 7.51 6.68
CA ILE A 27 -19.84 8.93 6.69
C ILE A 27 -18.64 9.83 6.35
N HIS A 28 -17.47 9.26 6.07
CA HIS A 28 -16.26 10.07 5.90
C HIS A 28 -16.34 10.99 4.69
N LEU A 29 -16.61 10.45 3.49
CA LEU A 29 -16.70 11.29 2.27
C LEU A 29 -17.84 12.32 2.36
N PRO A 30 -19.08 11.95 2.75
CA PRO A 30 -20.17 12.92 2.85
C PRO A 30 -19.87 14.05 3.86
N LEU A 31 -19.30 13.74 5.02
CA LEU A 31 -18.90 14.75 6.00
C LEU A 31 -17.78 15.64 5.46
N TYR A 32 -16.77 15.06 4.82
CA TYR A 32 -15.66 15.81 4.25
C TYR A 32 -16.14 16.76 3.15
N THR A 33 -17.03 16.31 2.27
CA THR A 33 -17.69 17.16 1.28
C THR A 33 -18.48 18.29 1.93
N MET A 34 -19.29 17.99 2.95
CA MET A 34 -20.07 19.00 3.68
C MET A 34 -19.18 20.10 4.27
N MET A 35 -18.11 19.72 4.97
CA MET A 35 -17.16 20.64 5.57
C MET A 35 -16.40 21.45 4.51
N THR A 36 -16.05 20.82 3.39
CA THR A 36 -15.34 21.49 2.30
C THR A 36 -16.22 22.54 1.64
N LEU A 37 -17.47 22.20 1.32
CA LEU A 37 -18.45 23.14 0.76
C LEU A 37 -18.74 24.30 1.72
N SER A 38 -18.90 24.04 3.03
CA SER A 38 -19.09 25.11 4.02
C SER A 38 -17.87 26.03 4.10
N ASN A 39 -16.67 25.48 4.03
CA ASN A 39 -15.43 26.26 4.04
C ASN A 39 -15.30 27.12 2.77
N TRP A 40 -15.69 26.61 1.61
CA TRP A 40 -15.68 27.37 0.37
C TRP A 40 -16.67 28.53 0.40
N ARG A 41 -17.91 28.31 0.84
CA ARG A 41 -18.91 29.37 1.06
C ARG A 41 -18.38 30.48 1.98
N ALA A 42 -17.76 30.10 3.09
CA ALA A 42 -17.20 31.05 4.04
C ALA A 42 -16.04 31.88 3.45
N ARG A 43 -15.26 31.28 2.52
CA ARG A 43 -14.14 31.95 1.85
C ARG A 43 -14.57 32.87 0.72
N GLU A 44 -15.60 32.50 -0.05
CA GLU A 44 -16.18 33.38 -1.07
C GLU A 44 -16.81 34.64 -0.46
N ALA A 45 -17.27 34.57 0.79
CA ALA A 45 -17.79 35.71 1.53
C ALA A 45 -16.70 36.71 1.98
N GLN A 46 -15.40 36.40 1.84
CA GLN A 46 -14.30 37.26 2.28
C GLN A 46 -13.75 38.13 1.13
N PRO A 47 -13.41 39.41 1.37
CA PRO A 47 -12.99 40.35 0.31
C PRO A 47 -11.64 40.05 -0.35
N TYR A 48 -10.79 39.20 0.25
CA TYR A 48 -9.49 38.82 -0.33
C TYR A 48 -9.56 37.44 -0.99
N GLN A 49 -9.34 37.46 -2.30
CA GLN A 49 -9.50 36.40 -3.29
C GLN A 49 -9.05 34.99 -2.86
N TYR A 50 -10.01 34.13 -2.55
CA TYR A 50 -9.82 32.67 -2.64
C TYR A 50 -10.65 32.16 -3.82
N TYR A 51 -9.98 31.79 -4.91
CA TYR A 51 -10.65 31.14 -6.03
C TYR A 51 -10.70 29.64 -5.79
N VAL A 52 -11.91 29.08 -5.69
CA VAL A 52 -12.10 27.64 -5.64
C VAL A 52 -11.74 27.07 -7.01
N SER A 53 -10.55 26.49 -7.14
CA SER A 53 -10.12 25.81 -8.37
C SER A 53 -10.57 24.36 -8.42
N GLU A 54 -10.72 23.85 -9.65
CA GLU A 54 -11.11 22.47 -10.00
C GLU A 54 -10.26 21.39 -9.30
N ILE A 55 -8.95 21.63 -9.12
CA ILE A 55 -8.02 20.75 -8.39
C ILE A 55 -8.54 20.40 -6.99
N HIS A 56 -9.32 21.30 -6.35
CA HIS A 56 -9.87 21.03 -5.03
C HIS A 56 -11.06 20.06 -5.03
N VAL A 57 -11.80 19.93 -6.14
CA VAL A 57 -12.91 18.96 -6.28
C VAL A 57 -12.36 17.55 -6.24
N PHE A 58 -11.27 17.30 -6.95
CA PHE A 58 -10.64 15.99 -6.98
C PHE A 58 -10.19 15.55 -5.58
N ASN A 59 -9.57 16.45 -4.82
CA ASN A 59 -9.14 16.19 -3.44
C ASN A 59 -10.26 15.76 -2.49
N ILE A 60 -11.53 16.07 -2.80
CA ILE A 60 -12.69 15.59 -2.03
C ILE A 60 -12.83 14.08 -2.16
N PHE A 61 -12.66 13.53 -3.37
CA PHE A 61 -13.00 12.15 -3.69
C PHE A 61 -11.80 11.20 -3.73
N SER A 62 -10.59 11.72 -3.94
CA SER A 62 -9.42 10.90 -4.24
C SER A 62 -8.24 11.05 -3.27
N GLY A 63 -8.28 12.01 -2.33
CA GLY A 63 -7.14 12.34 -1.48
C GLY A 63 -7.41 12.33 0.03
N GLY A 64 -6.36 12.62 0.79
CA GLY A 64 -6.43 12.93 2.21
C GLY A 64 -6.58 11.73 3.15
N PHE A 65 -7.25 11.96 4.29
CA PHE A 65 -7.34 10.99 5.38
C PHE A 65 -8.07 9.70 4.98
N LEU A 66 -9.06 9.78 4.07
CA LEU A 66 -9.74 8.61 3.55
C LEU A 66 -8.78 7.65 2.87
N SER A 67 -7.88 8.15 2.03
CA SER A 67 -6.91 7.33 1.31
C SER A 67 -6.01 6.57 2.27
N ILE A 68 -5.61 7.19 3.39
CA ILE A 68 -4.86 6.52 4.47
C ILE A 68 -5.69 5.39 5.08
N LEU A 69 -6.93 5.67 5.47
CA LEU A 69 -7.79 4.69 6.12
C LEU A 69 -8.13 3.52 5.19
N MET A 70 -8.48 3.79 3.93
CA MET A 70 -8.81 2.77 2.93
C MET A 70 -7.60 1.93 2.53
N THR A 71 -6.42 2.53 2.43
CA THR A 71 -5.15 1.82 2.20
C THR A 71 -4.86 0.88 3.38
N GLY A 72 -4.95 1.38 4.62
CA GLY A 72 -4.80 0.56 5.82
C GLY A 72 -5.82 -0.57 5.90
N ALA A 73 -7.10 -0.26 5.62
CA ALA A 73 -8.19 -1.22 5.57
C ALA A 73 -7.95 -2.33 4.52
N ALA A 74 -7.47 -1.97 3.33
CA ALA A 74 -7.11 -2.91 2.28
C ALA A 74 -5.98 -3.85 2.72
N VAL A 75 -4.90 -3.32 3.30
CA VAL A 75 -3.77 -4.12 3.80
C VAL A 75 -4.22 -5.07 4.92
N VAL A 76 -4.98 -4.58 5.90
CA VAL A 76 -5.46 -5.41 7.01
C VAL A 76 -6.48 -6.45 6.53
N LEU A 77 -7.35 -6.12 5.58
CA LEU A 77 -8.29 -7.10 5.02
C LEU A 77 -7.56 -8.25 4.33
N ALA A 78 -6.50 -7.94 3.55
CA ALA A 78 -5.64 -8.97 2.97
C ALA A 78 -4.93 -9.81 4.04
N ALA A 79 -4.46 -9.18 5.12
CA ALA A 79 -3.81 -9.84 6.23
C ALA A 79 -4.77 -10.75 7.02
N LEU A 80 -6.03 -10.35 7.17
CA LEU A 80 -7.06 -11.18 7.79
C LEU A 80 -7.47 -12.36 6.92
N LEU A 81 -7.48 -12.20 5.60
CA LEU A 81 -7.90 -13.28 4.69
C LEU A 81 -6.80 -14.30 4.44
N VAL A 82 -5.53 -13.91 4.42
CA VAL A 82 -4.41 -14.84 4.15
C VAL A 82 -3.53 -15.03 5.38
N GLY A 83 -2.98 -13.96 5.94
CA GLY A 83 -2.06 -14.01 7.08
C GLY A 83 -2.66 -14.67 8.33
N LEU A 84 -3.91 -14.34 8.69
CA LEU A 84 -4.58 -14.95 9.85
C LEU A 84 -4.78 -16.46 9.69
N GLU A 85 -5.06 -16.92 8.47
CA GLU A 85 -5.21 -18.35 8.20
C GLU A 85 -3.90 -19.08 8.43
N ARG A 86 -2.76 -18.44 8.14
CA ARG A 86 -1.42 -19.02 8.34
C ARG A 86 -1.01 -19.06 9.81
N ASN A 87 -1.47 -18.10 10.62
CA ASN A 87 -1.20 -18.08 12.06
C ASN A 87 -2.07 -19.10 12.82
N THR A 88 -3.11 -19.63 12.18
CA THR A 88 -4.07 -20.56 12.80
C THR A 88 -4.03 -21.92 12.08
N ARG A 89 -4.45 -23.01 12.74
CA ARG A 89 -4.60 -24.31 12.06
C ARG A 89 -5.73 -24.35 11.01
N ARG A 90 -6.33 -23.21 10.68
CA ARG A 90 -7.44 -23.11 9.72
C ARG A 90 -6.98 -23.31 8.29
N ASN A 91 -5.73 -22.98 7.97
CA ASN A 91 -5.19 -23.22 6.64
C ASN A 91 -5.14 -24.72 6.31
N ASP A 92 -4.74 -25.56 7.27
CA ASP A 92 -4.69 -27.02 7.13
C ASP A 92 -6.07 -27.60 6.79
N PHE A 93 -7.10 -27.16 7.52
CA PHE A 93 -8.48 -27.56 7.24
C PHE A 93 -8.94 -27.07 5.86
N THR A 94 -8.63 -25.82 5.52
CA THR A 94 -9.07 -25.22 4.26
C THR A 94 -8.44 -25.93 3.07
N PHE A 95 -7.15 -26.30 3.16
CA PHE A 95 -6.45 -27.05 2.13
C PHE A 95 -6.85 -28.53 2.02
N SER A 96 -7.56 -29.08 3.01
CA SER A 96 -8.14 -30.43 2.95
C SER A 96 -9.45 -30.48 2.17
N LEU A 97 -10.08 -29.34 1.91
CA LEU A 97 -11.32 -29.28 1.11
C LEU A 97 -11.04 -29.73 -0.33
N PRO A 98 -11.97 -30.43 -1.00
CA PRO A 98 -11.85 -30.86 -2.39
C PRO A 98 -12.05 -29.67 -3.36
N ILE A 99 -11.32 -28.58 -3.16
CA ILE A 99 -11.37 -27.35 -3.94
C ILE A 99 -9.94 -26.98 -4.35
N ARG A 100 -9.76 -26.46 -5.57
CA ARG A 100 -8.44 -26.05 -6.06
C ARG A 100 -7.94 -24.82 -5.29
N ARG A 101 -6.65 -24.79 -4.97
CA ARG A 101 -6.00 -23.66 -4.27
C ARG A 101 -6.17 -22.33 -5.01
N ARG A 102 -6.19 -22.36 -6.35
CA ARG A 102 -6.56 -21.23 -7.20
C ARG A 102 -7.92 -20.63 -6.84
N ASP A 103 -8.94 -21.47 -6.76
CA ASP A 103 -10.31 -21.04 -6.49
C ASP A 103 -10.43 -20.47 -5.06
N MET A 104 -9.66 -21.00 -4.11
CA MET A 104 -9.57 -20.45 -2.75
C MET A 104 -8.98 -19.04 -2.74
N PHE A 105 -7.88 -18.82 -3.47
CA PHE A 105 -7.23 -17.50 -3.56
C PHE A 105 -8.12 -16.50 -4.31
N LEU A 106 -8.72 -16.89 -5.44
CA LEU A 106 -9.63 -16.03 -6.20
C LEU A 106 -10.90 -15.68 -5.41
N ALA A 107 -11.43 -16.60 -4.59
CA ALA A 107 -12.56 -16.30 -3.71
C ALA A 107 -12.20 -15.25 -2.64
N LYS A 108 -10.99 -15.29 -2.09
CA LYS A 108 -10.48 -14.26 -1.17
C LYS A 108 -10.34 -12.91 -1.89
N TRP A 109 -9.73 -12.91 -3.08
CA TRP A 109 -9.59 -11.69 -3.88
C TRP A 109 -10.96 -11.07 -4.21
N LEU A 110 -11.90 -11.86 -4.72
CA LEU A 110 -13.26 -11.39 -5.07
C LEU A 110 -14.00 -10.83 -3.85
N LEU A 111 -13.90 -11.47 -2.68
CA LEU A 111 -14.53 -10.98 -1.47
C LEU A 111 -13.98 -9.61 -1.06
N GLY A 112 -12.66 -9.45 -0.99
CA GLY A 112 -12.07 -8.18 -0.57
C GLY A 112 -12.26 -7.06 -1.61
N ALA A 113 -12.09 -7.37 -2.90
CA ALA A 113 -12.37 -6.40 -3.97
C ALA A 113 -13.84 -5.95 -3.96
N GLY A 114 -14.77 -6.88 -3.76
CA GLY A 114 -16.20 -6.58 -3.64
C GLY A 114 -16.55 -5.73 -2.42
N VAL A 115 -15.93 -5.99 -1.27
CA VAL A 115 -16.08 -5.17 -0.05
C VAL A 115 -15.57 -3.75 -0.28
N ILE A 116 -14.35 -3.61 -0.81
CA ILE A 116 -13.74 -2.30 -1.10
C ILE A 116 -14.60 -1.51 -2.08
N PHE A 117 -15.02 -2.14 -3.18
CA PHE A 117 -15.88 -1.51 -4.18
C PHE A 117 -17.19 -1.04 -3.58
N THR A 118 -17.89 -1.91 -2.85
CA THR A 118 -19.20 -1.59 -2.27
C THR A 118 -19.09 -0.47 -1.24
N PHE A 119 -18.08 -0.49 -0.37
CA PHE A 119 -17.94 0.53 0.68
C PHE A 119 -17.50 1.88 0.13
N HIS A 120 -16.61 1.89 -0.86
CA HIS A 120 -16.26 3.11 -1.54
C HIS A 120 -17.46 3.67 -2.30
N LEU A 121 -18.27 2.84 -2.96
CA LEU A 121 -19.51 3.27 -3.63
C LEU A 121 -20.51 3.91 -2.66
N LEU A 122 -20.77 3.26 -1.52
CA LEU A 122 -21.71 3.77 -0.51
C LEU A 122 -21.26 5.10 0.11
N ASN A 123 -19.95 5.36 0.13
CA ASN A 123 -19.38 6.63 0.56
C ASN A 123 -19.41 7.70 -0.54
N PHE A 124 -19.06 7.28 -1.75
CA PHE A 124 -18.93 8.16 -2.91
C PHE A 124 -20.28 8.71 -3.33
N LEU A 125 -21.33 7.88 -3.41
CA LEU A 125 -22.63 8.32 -3.93
C LEU A 125 -23.25 9.48 -3.13
N PRO A 126 -23.38 9.43 -1.79
CA PRO A 126 -23.95 10.55 -1.06
C PRO A 126 -23.06 11.80 -1.17
N ALA A 127 -21.74 11.66 -1.10
CA ALA A 127 -20.80 12.77 -1.26
C ALA A 127 -20.90 13.42 -2.65
N PHE A 128 -21.03 12.60 -3.69
CA PHE A 128 -21.19 13.07 -5.06
C PHE A 128 -22.51 13.83 -5.24
N PHE A 129 -23.64 13.28 -4.75
CA PHE A 129 -24.93 13.98 -4.82
C PHE A 129 -24.96 15.28 -3.99
N MET A 130 -24.28 15.32 -2.84
CA MET A 130 -24.11 16.54 -2.06
C MET A 130 -23.32 17.61 -2.82
N PHE A 131 -22.25 17.23 -3.52
CA PHE A 131 -21.47 18.16 -4.34
C PHE A 131 -22.26 18.61 -5.58
N GLN A 132 -22.89 17.67 -6.30
CA GLN A 132 -23.69 17.93 -7.50
C GLN A 132 -24.90 18.86 -7.23
N SER A 133 -25.46 18.83 -6.03
CA SER A 133 -26.56 19.71 -5.62
C SER A 133 -26.11 21.07 -5.08
N SER A 134 -24.80 21.31 -4.97
CA SER A 134 -24.24 22.58 -4.49
C SER A 134 -24.09 23.62 -5.60
N GLU A 135 -23.87 24.87 -5.20
CA GLU A 135 -23.51 25.99 -6.07
C GLU A 135 -22.19 25.78 -6.83
N PHE A 136 -21.33 24.87 -6.35
CA PHE A 136 -20.04 24.51 -6.96
C PHE A 136 -20.14 23.37 -7.98
N SER A 137 -21.34 22.89 -8.30
CA SER A 137 -21.57 21.77 -9.21
C SER A 137 -20.95 21.96 -10.61
N HIS A 138 -20.79 23.20 -11.06
CA HIS A 138 -20.12 23.52 -12.32
C HIS A 138 -18.67 23.00 -12.38
N LEU A 139 -17.98 22.83 -11.25
CA LEU A 139 -16.62 22.31 -11.19
C LEU A 139 -16.54 20.79 -11.46
N LEU A 140 -17.67 20.08 -11.57
CA LEU A 140 -17.69 18.67 -11.95
C LEU A 140 -17.52 18.44 -13.45
N THR A 141 -17.69 19.46 -14.31
CA THR A 141 -17.65 19.28 -15.77
C THR A 141 -16.31 18.79 -16.29
N GLU A 142 -15.23 19.13 -15.58
CA GLU A 142 -13.85 18.77 -15.95
C GLU A 142 -13.47 17.34 -15.51
N TYR A 143 -14.32 16.67 -14.72
CA TYR A 143 -14.00 15.35 -14.17
C TYR A 143 -15.02 14.29 -14.56
N SER A 144 -14.54 13.25 -15.24
CA SER A 144 -15.33 12.06 -15.52
C SER A 144 -15.52 11.18 -14.28
N TRP A 145 -16.55 10.35 -14.30
CA TRP A 145 -16.76 9.27 -13.31
C TRP A 145 -15.58 8.30 -13.22
N LEU A 146 -14.83 8.12 -14.31
CA LEU A 146 -13.62 7.30 -14.31
C LEU A 146 -12.60 7.90 -13.34
N THR A 147 -12.40 9.22 -13.41
CA THR A 147 -11.44 9.96 -12.59
C THR A 147 -11.91 10.08 -11.14
N LEU A 148 -13.17 10.43 -10.88
CA LEU A 148 -13.66 10.69 -9.52
C LEU A 148 -13.88 9.42 -8.68
N TYR A 149 -14.33 8.33 -9.31
CA TYR A 149 -14.71 7.10 -8.59
C TYR A 149 -13.84 5.90 -8.97
N LEU A 150 -13.67 5.62 -10.26
CA LEU A 150 -13.01 4.39 -10.70
C LEU A 150 -11.51 4.40 -10.35
N SER A 151 -10.87 5.57 -10.45
CA SER A 151 -9.46 5.74 -10.14
C SER A 151 -9.13 5.42 -8.66
N PRO A 152 -9.78 6.04 -7.65
CA PRO A 152 -9.53 5.72 -6.25
C PRO A 152 -9.87 4.26 -5.92
N VAL A 153 -11.03 3.75 -6.35
CA VAL A 153 -11.45 2.38 -6.02
C VAL A 153 -10.51 1.32 -6.60
N LEU A 154 -10.04 1.49 -7.84
CA LEU A 154 -9.07 0.59 -8.44
C LEU A 154 -7.70 0.67 -7.74
N SER A 155 -7.32 1.84 -7.24
CA SER A 155 -6.08 2.02 -6.48
C SER A 155 -6.13 1.27 -5.15
N PHE A 156 -7.26 1.33 -4.43
CA PHE A 156 -7.46 0.52 -3.23
C PHE A 156 -7.48 -0.98 -3.53
N ILE A 157 -8.10 -1.39 -4.65
CA ILE A 157 -8.08 -2.79 -5.11
C ILE A 157 -6.66 -3.22 -5.48
N LEU A 158 -5.85 -2.36 -6.09
CA LEU A 158 -4.44 -2.63 -6.39
C LEU A 158 -3.64 -2.87 -5.11
N VAL A 159 -3.76 -1.98 -4.12
CA VAL A 159 -3.12 -2.15 -2.81
C VAL A 159 -3.55 -3.46 -2.15
N TYR A 160 -4.85 -3.75 -2.15
CA TYR A 160 -5.37 -5.01 -1.61
C TYR A 160 -4.80 -6.24 -2.34
N THR A 161 -4.75 -6.20 -3.67
CA THR A 161 -4.21 -7.28 -4.51
C THR A 161 -2.73 -7.49 -4.25
N PHE A 162 -1.97 -6.41 -4.14
CA PHE A 162 -0.56 -6.45 -3.77
C PHE A 162 -0.35 -7.02 -2.36
N ALA A 163 -1.14 -6.57 -1.38
CA ALA A 163 -1.09 -7.10 -0.02
C ALA A 163 -1.44 -8.59 0.06
N LEU A 164 -2.39 -9.07 -0.77
CA LEU A 164 -2.69 -10.50 -0.92
C LEU A 164 -1.52 -11.26 -1.55
N PHE A 165 -0.89 -10.70 -2.59
CA PHE A 165 0.30 -11.27 -3.21
C PHE A 165 1.45 -11.41 -2.21
N ILE A 166 1.76 -10.36 -1.44
CA ILE A 166 2.74 -10.42 -0.35
C ILE A 166 2.32 -11.46 0.69
N GLY A 167 1.03 -11.55 0.98
CA GLY A 167 0.45 -12.58 1.82
C GLY A 167 0.68 -14.00 1.31
N THR A 168 0.99 -14.23 0.03
CA THR A 168 1.38 -15.56 -0.47
C THR A 168 2.82 -15.93 -0.11
N ILE A 169 3.68 -14.93 0.08
CA ILE A 169 5.10 -15.06 0.39
C ILE A 169 5.36 -15.06 1.90
N ALA A 170 4.67 -14.19 2.64
CA ALA A 170 4.84 -14.04 4.08
C ALA A 170 4.23 -15.22 4.85
N GLY A 171 4.97 -15.85 5.75
CA GLY A 171 4.47 -17.04 6.47
C GLY A 171 3.48 -16.74 7.58
N GLU A 172 3.29 -15.48 7.95
CA GLU A 172 2.42 -15.07 9.03
C GLU A 172 1.87 -13.64 8.83
N MET A 173 0.83 -13.27 9.58
CA MET A 173 0.11 -11.99 9.45
C MET A 173 0.96 -10.73 9.60
N ILE A 174 1.78 -10.61 10.65
CA ILE A 174 2.60 -9.43 10.93
C ILE A 174 3.61 -9.23 9.80
N SER A 175 4.28 -10.29 9.38
CA SER A 175 5.21 -10.32 8.26
C SER A 175 4.51 -9.90 6.98
N GLN A 176 3.28 -10.36 6.72
CA GLN A 176 2.51 -9.90 5.57
C GLN A 176 2.30 -8.38 5.60
N VAL A 177 1.87 -7.82 6.73
CA VAL A 177 1.64 -6.37 6.87
C VAL A 177 2.94 -5.59 6.69
N VAL A 178 4.00 -5.98 7.40
CA VAL A 178 5.31 -5.31 7.36
C VAL A 178 5.89 -5.37 5.95
N LEU A 179 5.89 -6.54 5.30
CA LEU A 179 6.40 -6.69 3.95
C LEU A 179 5.57 -5.93 2.92
N THR A 180 4.25 -5.81 3.12
CA THR A 180 3.40 -5.00 2.25
C THR A 180 3.81 -3.53 2.31
N VAL A 181 4.07 -3.01 3.50
CA VAL A 181 4.54 -1.61 3.66
C VAL A 181 5.94 -1.43 3.05
N ILE A 182 6.88 -2.31 3.40
CA ILE A 182 8.26 -2.22 2.91
C ILE A 182 8.30 -2.29 1.38
N PHE A 183 7.73 -3.33 0.77
CA PHE A 183 7.79 -3.49 -0.68
C PHE A 183 6.88 -2.52 -1.43
N GLY A 184 5.78 -2.08 -0.83
CA GLY A 184 4.89 -1.11 -1.43
C GLY A 184 5.50 0.29 -1.58
N LEU A 185 6.48 0.64 -0.74
CA LEU A 185 7.25 1.90 -0.79
C LEU A 185 8.71 1.70 -1.23
N PHE A 186 9.11 0.46 -1.51
CA PHE A 186 10.51 0.12 -1.77
C PHE A 186 11.14 0.90 -2.92
N PRO A 187 10.48 1.15 -4.08
CA PRO A 187 11.09 1.90 -5.17
C PRO A 187 11.55 3.31 -4.74
N ILE A 188 10.69 4.05 -4.02
CA ILE A 188 11.03 5.35 -3.46
C ILE A 188 12.18 5.23 -2.44
N GLY A 189 12.07 4.28 -1.50
CA GLY A 189 13.10 4.07 -0.49
C GLY A 189 14.48 3.71 -1.08
N ALA A 190 14.50 2.79 -2.05
CA ALA A 190 15.71 2.36 -2.73
C ALA A 190 16.36 3.52 -3.51
N TRP A 191 15.56 4.37 -4.14
CA TRP A 191 16.06 5.57 -4.80
C TRP A 191 16.73 6.53 -3.82
N PHE A 192 16.12 6.80 -2.66
CA PHE A 192 16.75 7.63 -1.62
C PHE A 192 18.08 7.06 -1.12
N LEU A 193 18.17 5.75 -0.94
CA LEU A 193 19.41 5.08 -0.54
C LEU A 193 20.49 5.20 -1.62
N PHE A 194 20.11 5.02 -2.89
CA PHE A 194 20.99 5.20 -4.03
C PHE A 194 21.52 6.63 -4.09
N LEU A 195 20.66 7.63 -4.04
CA LEU A 195 21.07 9.04 -4.05
C LEU A 195 22.01 9.38 -2.90
N GLY A 196 21.68 8.95 -1.68
CA GLY A 196 22.48 9.26 -0.52
C GLY A 196 23.90 8.66 -0.60
N PHE A 197 24.06 7.50 -1.24
CA PHE A 197 25.37 6.95 -1.56
C PHE A 197 26.16 7.90 -2.49
N PHE A 198 25.59 8.29 -3.63
CA PHE A 198 26.28 9.15 -4.60
C PHE A 198 26.59 10.54 -4.05
N GLN A 199 25.64 11.14 -3.32
CA GLN A 199 25.82 12.44 -2.70
C GLN A 199 26.99 12.39 -1.71
N SER A 200 27.14 11.28 -0.97
CA SER A 200 28.22 11.09 0.00
C SER A 200 29.59 10.91 -0.64
N HIS A 201 29.66 10.54 -1.91
CA HIS A 201 30.89 10.33 -2.67
C HIS A 201 31.26 11.51 -3.59
N GLY A 202 30.75 12.71 -3.31
CA GLY A 202 31.09 13.90 -4.08
C GLY A 202 30.36 14.03 -5.40
N GLY A 203 29.31 13.23 -5.63
CA GLY A 203 28.34 13.50 -6.69
C GLY A 203 27.73 14.89 -6.49
N ARG A 204 28.19 15.89 -7.23
CA ARG A 204 27.57 17.22 -7.28
C ARG A 204 26.14 17.05 -7.80
N PHE A 205 25.16 17.52 -7.03
CA PHE A 205 23.77 17.75 -7.45
C PHE A 205 23.22 16.72 -8.46
N ILE A 206 23.17 15.44 -8.09
CA ILE A 206 22.02 14.65 -8.53
C ILE A 206 20.87 15.13 -7.63
N TYR A 207 20.32 16.30 -7.91
CA TYR A 207 18.92 16.71 -7.63
C TYR A 207 18.69 18.12 -8.17
N PRO A 208 17.50 18.39 -8.75
CA PRO A 208 16.20 17.87 -8.34
C PRO A 208 15.93 16.49 -8.94
N LEU A 209 15.06 15.67 -8.33
CA LEU A 209 14.31 14.73 -9.15
C LEU A 209 13.74 15.60 -10.28
N ASP A 210 14.16 15.36 -11.52
CA ASP A 210 13.35 15.82 -12.63
C ASP A 210 11.92 15.34 -12.34
N TYR A 211 10.92 16.19 -12.55
CA TYR A 211 9.51 15.87 -12.26
C TYR A 211 9.13 14.49 -12.80
N ASN A 212 9.72 14.12 -13.95
CA ASN A 212 9.60 12.79 -14.56
C ASN A 212 10.03 11.64 -13.65
N VAL A 213 11.11 11.78 -12.88
CA VAL A 213 11.63 10.74 -11.99
C VAL A 213 10.77 10.63 -10.71
N GLU A 214 10.27 11.74 -10.16
CA GLU A 214 9.28 11.70 -9.05
C GLU A 214 8.05 10.92 -9.48
N GLN A 215 7.50 11.26 -10.64
CA GLN A 215 6.32 10.61 -11.17
C GLN A 215 6.54 9.11 -11.44
N VAL A 216 7.69 8.73 -12.02
CA VAL A 216 8.04 7.31 -12.23
C VAL A 216 8.15 6.55 -10.91
N LEU A 217 8.82 7.10 -9.88
CA LEU A 217 8.96 6.43 -8.58
C LEU A 217 7.60 6.25 -7.88
N THR A 218 6.72 7.23 -8.03
CA THR A 218 5.35 7.19 -7.53
C THR A 218 4.51 6.15 -8.27
N TYR A 219 4.67 5.97 -9.58
CA TYR A 219 4.00 4.90 -10.33
C TYR A 219 4.61 3.51 -10.13
N MET A 220 5.86 3.42 -9.67
CA MET A 220 6.47 2.15 -9.29
C MET A 220 6.07 1.71 -7.87
N SER A 221 5.70 2.65 -7.00
CA SER A 221 5.37 2.37 -5.59
C SER A 221 3.88 2.11 -5.42
N VAL A 222 3.50 0.87 -5.13
CA VAL A 222 2.07 0.47 -5.08
C VAL A 222 1.29 1.28 -4.04
N LEU A 223 1.91 1.63 -2.91
CA LEU A 223 1.23 2.33 -1.82
C LEU A 223 1.03 3.81 -2.08
N THR A 224 1.61 4.39 -3.12
CA THR A 224 1.39 5.81 -3.47
C THR A 224 0.22 6.01 -4.43
N PHE A 225 -0.25 4.98 -5.14
CA PHE A 225 -1.39 5.10 -6.05
C PHE A 225 -2.66 5.70 -5.42
N PRO A 226 -3.04 5.37 -4.17
CA PRO A 226 -4.19 6.01 -3.52
C PRO A 226 -3.99 7.48 -3.11
N PHE A 227 -2.78 8.02 -3.26
CA PHE A 227 -2.38 9.37 -2.81
C PHE A 227 -1.87 10.24 -3.96
N ASP A 228 -1.42 9.64 -5.06
CA ASP A 228 -0.90 10.33 -6.25
C ASP A 228 -2.01 10.95 -7.12
N HIS A 229 -3.10 11.32 -6.45
CA HIS A 229 -4.18 12.12 -6.99
C HIS A 229 -3.89 13.61 -6.80
N MET A 230 -2.81 13.98 -6.12
CA MET A 230 -2.58 15.35 -5.66
C MET A 230 -1.77 16.24 -6.62
N GLY A 231 -1.18 15.69 -7.69
CA GLY A 231 -0.02 16.32 -8.33
C GLY A 231 -0.15 16.89 -9.75
N THR A 232 -0.82 16.21 -10.69
CA THR A 232 -0.23 16.27 -12.04
C THR A 232 -0.89 17.20 -13.05
N GLY A 233 -2.13 17.68 -12.86
CA GLY A 233 -2.81 18.50 -13.88
C GLY A 233 -2.83 17.85 -15.28
N SER A 234 -2.55 16.55 -15.34
CA SER A 234 -2.39 15.75 -16.54
C SER A 234 -3.59 14.83 -16.61
N ASP A 235 -4.40 14.96 -17.65
CA ASP A 235 -5.68 14.26 -17.83
C ASP A 235 -5.59 12.73 -17.89
N VAL A 236 -4.38 12.16 -17.84
CA VAL A 236 -4.14 10.73 -17.93
C VAL A 236 -3.78 10.16 -16.57
N TYR A 237 -4.81 9.86 -15.78
CA TYR A 237 -4.64 8.96 -14.63
C TYR A 237 -4.13 7.59 -15.10
N PRO A 238 -3.16 6.95 -14.42
CA PRO A 238 -2.47 5.75 -14.92
C PRO A 238 -3.30 4.46 -14.80
N PHE A 239 -4.55 4.48 -15.28
CA PHE A 239 -5.47 3.32 -15.27
C PHE A 239 -4.83 2.07 -15.86
N PHE A 240 -4.05 2.23 -16.94
CA PHE A 240 -3.33 1.13 -17.56
C PHE A 240 -2.35 0.47 -16.57
N LEU A 241 -1.56 1.25 -15.84
CA LEU A 241 -0.60 0.73 -14.87
C LEU A 241 -1.30 0.04 -13.68
N ILE A 242 -2.41 0.60 -13.20
CA ILE A 242 -3.20 0.01 -12.12
C ILE A 242 -3.80 -1.32 -12.56
N GLY A 243 -4.45 -1.35 -13.73
CA GLY A 243 -5.01 -2.56 -14.30
C GLY A 243 -3.95 -3.64 -14.53
N LEU A 244 -2.81 -3.25 -15.11
CA LEU A 244 -1.66 -4.13 -15.29
C LEU A 244 -1.14 -4.67 -13.96
N GLY A 245 -0.98 -3.81 -12.95
CA GLY A 245 -0.53 -4.19 -11.61
C GLY A 245 -1.47 -5.19 -10.94
N ILE A 246 -2.79 -4.96 -11.00
CA ILE A 246 -3.81 -5.89 -10.49
C ILE A 246 -3.66 -7.24 -11.19
N ILE A 247 -3.56 -7.27 -12.53
CA ILE A 247 -3.43 -8.51 -13.30
C ILE A 247 -2.14 -9.25 -12.91
N LEU A 248 -1.00 -8.56 -12.86
CA LEU A 248 0.30 -9.16 -12.56
C LEU A 248 0.36 -9.71 -11.13
N PHE A 249 -0.05 -8.93 -10.12
CA PHE A 249 -0.05 -9.39 -8.73
C PHE A 249 -1.07 -10.48 -8.46
N LEU A 250 -2.24 -10.43 -9.11
CA LEU A 250 -3.24 -11.48 -8.99
C LEU A 250 -2.75 -12.79 -9.63
N ALA A 251 -2.14 -12.72 -10.82
CA ALA A 251 -1.55 -13.87 -11.49
C ALA A 251 -0.39 -14.47 -10.69
N ALA A 252 0.58 -13.65 -10.27
CA ALA A 252 1.71 -14.07 -9.47
C ALA A 252 1.26 -14.66 -8.11
N GLY A 253 0.33 -13.99 -7.43
CA GLY A 253 -0.25 -14.46 -6.18
C GLY A 253 -0.96 -15.80 -6.33
N THR A 254 -1.74 -15.98 -7.40
CA THR A 254 -2.40 -17.26 -7.68
C THR A 254 -1.39 -18.39 -7.88
N LEU A 255 -0.35 -18.16 -8.68
CA LEU A 255 0.70 -19.14 -8.95
C LEU A 255 1.49 -19.53 -7.69
N LEU A 256 1.84 -18.55 -6.85
CA LEU A 256 2.56 -18.79 -5.59
C LEU A 256 1.67 -19.46 -4.54
N TYR A 257 0.39 -19.09 -4.48
CA TYR A 257 -0.57 -19.68 -3.54
C TYR A 257 -0.79 -21.17 -3.82
N GLU A 258 -0.85 -21.57 -5.09
CA GLU A 258 -0.93 -22.99 -5.48
C GLU A 258 0.29 -23.79 -4.98
N ARG A 259 1.48 -23.20 -5.06
CA ARG A 259 2.76 -23.82 -4.68
C ARG A 259 3.09 -23.71 -3.19
N THR A 260 2.23 -23.09 -2.39
CA THR A 260 2.46 -22.87 -0.95
C THR A 260 2.51 -24.20 -0.20
N LYS A 261 3.54 -24.39 0.61
CA LYS A 261 3.64 -25.52 1.53
C LYS A 261 3.24 -25.09 2.94
N VAL A 262 2.37 -25.89 3.56
CA VAL A 262 1.78 -25.60 4.88
C VAL A 262 2.83 -25.68 6.00
N GLU A 263 3.89 -26.46 5.81
CA GLU A 263 4.96 -26.70 6.78
C GLU A 263 5.71 -25.42 7.23
N HIS A 264 5.67 -24.35 6.42
CA HIS A 264 6.32 -23.07 6.72
C HIS A 264 5.34 -22.00 7.20
N ASN A 265 4.08 -22.36 7.50
CA ASN A 265 3.13 -21.43 8.12
C ASN A 265 3.62 -21.03 9.52
N GLY A 266 3.51 -19.74 9.85
CA GLY A 266 3.98 -19.17 11.11
C GLY A 266 5.45 -18.71 11.09
N GLU A 267 6.21 -19.02 10.04
CA GLU A 267 7.55 -18.46 9.86
C GLU A 267 7.50 -17.08 9.19
N PHE A 268 8.62 -16.34 9.17
CA PHE A 268 8.68 -15.03 8.50
C PHE A 268 8.39 -15.13 6.98
N LEU A 269 8.94 -16.15 6.30
CA LEU A 269 8.73 -16.43 4.88
C LEU A 269 8.31 -17.88 4.66
N ILE A 270 7.35 -18.09 3.75
CA ILE A 270 6.94 -19.43 3.31
C ILE A 270 7.98 -20.08 2.41
N PHE A 271 8.60 -19.30 1.53
CA PHE A 271 9.58 -19.81 0.57
C PHE A 271 10.99 -19.61 1.10
N LYS A 272 11.61 -20.68 1.61
CA LYS A 272 12.98 -20.67 2.13
C LYS A 272 14.03 -20.23 1.11
N GLN A 273 13.75 -20.38 -0.18
CA GLN A 273 14.61 -19.89 -1.27
C GLN A 273 14.74 -18.36 -1.27
N LEU A 274 13.78 -17.64 -0.70
CA LEU A 274 13.80 -16.17 -0.60
C LEU A 274 14.59 -15.68 0.62
N THR A 275 14.85 -16.53 1.62
CA THR A 275 15.63 -16.17 2.81
C THR A 275 16.97 -15.49 2.49
N PRO A 276 17.85 -16.02 1.60
CA PRO A 276 19.10 -15.35 1.27
C PRO A 276 18.88 -13.99 0.58
N VAL A 277 17.87 -13.88 -0.29
CA VAL A 277 17.55 -12.63 -1.00
C VAL A 277 17.12 -11.55 -0.01
N PHE A 278 16.25 -11.88 0.95
CA PHE A 278 15.82 -10.97 2.00
C PHE A 278 16.97 -10.60 2.94
N LEU A 279 17.82 -11.55 3.32
CA LEU A 279 18.98 -11.27 4.16
C LEU A 279 19.90 -10.24 3.50
N ILE A 280 20.28 -10.49 2.25
CA ILE A 280 21.15 -9.58 1.48
C ILE A 280 20.47 -8.22 1.30
N GLY A 281 19.20 -8.21 0.90
CA GLY A 281 18.43 -6.99 0.69
C GLY A 281 18.34 -6.12 1.94
N ILE A 282 17.98 -6.72 3.09
CA ILE A 282 17.91 -6.02 4.38
C ILE A 282 19.28 -5.45 4.73
N VAL A 283 20.34 -6.28 4.70
CA VAL A 283 21.69 -5.82 5.07
C VAL A 283 22.15 -4.67 4.18
N ILE A 284 22.01 -4.77 2.86
CA ILE A 284 22.41 -3.70 1.93
C ILE A 284 21.61 -2.42 2.21
N CYS A 285 20.29 -2.52 2.35
CA CYS A 285 19.44 -1.34 2.56
C CYS A 285 19.78 -0.62 3.88
N PHE A 286 19.91 -1.36 4.98
CA PHE A 286 20.25 -0.78 6.28
C PHE A 286 21.70 -0.29 6.34
N SER A 287 22.64 -0.94 5.65
CA SER A 287 24.03 -0.45 5.53
C SER A 287 24.06 0.89 4.80
N LEU A 288 23.38 0.98 3.64
CA LEU A 288 23.29 2.24 2.90
C LEU A 288 22.62 3.33 3.76
N LEU A 289 21.52 3.01 4.45
CA LEU A 289 20.83 3.94 5.33
C LEU A 289 21.74 4.44 6.47
N GLY A 290 22.48 3.53 7.11
CA GLY A 290 23.44 3.89 8.16
C GLY A 290 24.55 4.81 7.63
N GLY A 291 25.07 4.49 6.44
CA GLY A 291 26.08 5.32 5.78
C GLY A 291 25.54 6.73 5.47
N THR A 292 24.33 6.85 4.92
CA THR A 292 23.74 8.16 4.60
C THR A 292 23.45 9.00 5.84
N ILE A 293 22.94 8.38 6.91
CA ILE A 293 22.67 9.07 8.18
C ILE A 293 23.96 9.57 8.82
N ILE A 294 25.00 8.73 8.92
CA ILE A 294 26.24 9.15 9.56
C ILE A 294 26.98 10.19 8.70
N ALA A 295 26.97 10.03 7.37
CA ALA A 295 27.57 11.01 6.46
C ALA A 295 26.89 12.38 6.51
N SER A 296 25.57 12.45 6.74
CA SER A 296 24.83 13.73 6.80
C SER A 296 25.17 14.57 8.02
N LEU A 297 25.70 13.96 9.10
CA LEU A 297 26.20 14.69 10.28
C LEU A 297 27.48 15.48 9.98
N PHE A 298 28.19 15.16 8.90
CA PHE A 298 29.42 15.83 8.48
C PHE A 298 29.10 16.87 7.42
N MET A 299 28.84 18.11 7.87
CA MET A 299 28.62 19.27 6.98
C MET A 299 29.92 19.86 6.40
N GLY A 300 31.09 19.26 6.71
CA GLY A 300 32.43 19.70 6.30
C GLY A 300 32.99 19.03 5.05
N ALA A 301 34.30 19.17 4.83
CA ALA A 301 35.01 18.77 3.59
C ALA A 301 34.78 17.31 3.15
N ALA A 302 34.77 17.10 1.83
CA ALA A 302 34.49 15.84 1.15
C ALA A 302 35.19 14.57 1.71
N PRO A 303 36.47 14.60 2.16
CA PRO A 303 37.14 13.40 2.66
C PRO A 303 36.50 12.84 3.95
N GLY A 304 36.10 13.72 4.87
CA GLY A 304 35.51 13.32 6.15
C GLY A 304 34.13 12.67 5.97
N ARG A 305 33.36 13.17 5.01
CA ARG A 305 32.03 12.66 4.68
C ARG A 305 32.06 11.25 4.09
N ILE A 306 33.01 10.97 3.20
CA ILE A 306 33.18 9.62 2.62
C ILE A 306 33.57 8.62 3.72
N GLY A 307 34.53 8.98 4.58
CA GLY A 307 34.93 8.15 5.71
C GLY A 307 33.76 7.86 6.66
N ALA A 308 32.98 8.89 6.99
CA ALA A 308 31.78 8.79 7.81
C ALA A 308 30.71 7.86 7.19
N PHE A 309 30.52 7.94 5.86
CA PHE A 309 29.62 7.05 5.14
C PHE A 309 30.02 5.57 5.32
N TRP A 310 31.27 5.22 5.03
CA TRP A 310 31.72 3.83 5.13
C TRP A 310 31.73 3.31 6.57
N PHE A 311 32.03 4.18 7.54
CA PHE A 311 31.88 3.84 8.95
C PHE A 311 30.42 3.50 9.30
N GLY A 312 29.46 4.36 8.95
CA GLY A 312 28.03 4.10 9.15
C GLY A 312 27.56 2.85 8.42
N TYR A 313 28.03 2.64 7.19
CA TYR A 313 27.73 1.47 6.38
C TYR A 313 28.15 0.17 7.06
N LEU A 314 29.38 0.09 7.57
CA LEU A 314 29.90 -1.11 8.23
C LEU A 314 29.19 -1.39 9.55
N VAL A 315 28.97 -0.36 10.37
CA VAL A 315 28.32 -0.51 11.68
C VAL A 315 26.88 -0.98 11.50
N PHE A 316 26.08 -0.28 10.69
CA PHE A 316 24.69 -0.67 10.45
C PHE A 316 24.59 -1.99 9.68
N GLY A 317 25.51 -2.28 8.76
CA GLY A 317 25.58 -3.56 8.07
C GLY A 317 25.80 -4.74 9.00
N PHE A 318 26.71 -4.59 9.96
CA PHE A 318 26.95 -5.62 10.97
C PHE A 318 25.71 -5.86 11.84
N PHE A 319 25.12 -4.81 12.41
CA PHE A 319 23.93 -4.96 13.26
C PHE A 319 22.71 -5.47 12.49
N SER A 320 22.47 -4.95 11.28
CA SER A 320 21.37 -5.42 10.43
C SER A 320 21.54 -6.88 10.03
N TYR A 321 22.76 -7.36 9.80
CA TYR A 321 23.01 -8.79 9.55
C TYR A 321 22.61 -9.65 10.75
N LEU A 322 22.99 -9.27 11.97
CA LEU A 322 22.63 -10.01 13.18
C LEU A 322 21.11 -10.05 13.40
N ILE A 323 20.45 -8.90 13.22
CA ILE A 323 19.00 -8.76 13.38
C ILE A 323 18.26 -9.55 12.29
N ALA A 324 18.63 -9.37 11.02
CA ALA A 324 18.02 -10.05 9.88
C ALA A 324 18.16 -11.57 9.99
N LYS A 325 19.33 -12.08 10.37
CA LYS A 325 19.56 -13.50 10.58
C LYS A 325 18.66 -14.10 11.67
N ARG A 326 18.43 -13.35 12.75
CA ARG A 326 17.52 -13.77 13.84
C ARG A 326 16.05 -13.69 13.40
N LEU A 327 15.67 -12.63 12.71
CA LEU A 327 14.29 -12.42 12.25
C LEU A 327 13.88 -13.48 11.22
N LEU A 328 14.76 -13.82 10.28
CA LEU A 328 14.49 -14.81 9.23
C LEU A 328 14.47 -16.26 9.74
N SER A 329 15.07 -16.53 10.91
CA SER A 329 15.05 -17.86 11.55
C SER A 329 13.94 -18.01 12.60
N MET A 330 13.21 -16.94 12.89
CA MET A 330 12.18 -16.95 13.91
C MET A 330 10.88 -17.59 13.40
N ASN A 331 10.29 -18.45 14.22
CA ASN A 331 8.96 -18.99 14.02
C ASN A 331 8.00 -18.26 14.98
N LEU A 332 7.11 -17.45 14.42
CA LEU A 332 6.09 -16.66 15.10
C LEU A 332 4.74 -17.37 15.04
N THR A 333 4.70 -18.64 15.42
CA THR A 333 3.42 -19.28 15.72
C THR A 333 2.88 -18.68 17.01
N VAL A 334 1.77 -17.95 16.93
CA VAL A 334 1.02 -17.51 18.13
C VAL A 334 0.60 -18.78 18.86
N LYS A 335 1.28 -19.08 19.98
CA LYS A 335 0.82 -20.11 20.91
C LYS A 335 -0.49 -19.61 21.49
N ASN A 336 -1.62 -20.08 20.94
CA ASN A 336 -2.89 -20.01 21.64
C ASN A 336 -2.72 -20.79 22.95
N ARG A 337 -2.53 -20.05 24.05
CA ARG A 337 -2.79 -20.57 25.40
C ARG A 337 -4.27 -20.43 25.70
#